data_AF-A0A823IZ64-F1
#
_entry.id   AF-A0A823IZ64-F1
#
_cell.length_a   1.000
_cell.length_b   1.000
_cell.length_c   1.000
_cell.angle_alpha   90.00
_cell.angle_beta   90.00
_cell.angle_gamma   90.00
#
_symmetry.space_group_name_H-M   'P 1'
#
loop_
_entity.id
_entity.type
_entity.pdbx_description
1 polymer ?
#
loop_
_entity_poly.entity_id
_entity_poly.type
_entity_poly.pdbx_seq_one_letter_code
_entity_poly.pdbx_strand_id
1 'polypeptide(L)' 'MRLYSFNDFKYICYVEGKKSAVEKIFSEIFEAKNLKAFCKKVEKKDIDLKTIYQEYLDNYDSGNNQG' A
#
# COMPACT_ATOMS: atom_id res chain seq x y z
N MET A 1 11.50 -5.50 -4.20
CA MET A 1 10.17 -5.11 -4.72
C MET A 1 10.35 -3.93 -5.66
N ARG A 2 9.54 -3.78 -6.72
CA ARG A 2 9.61 -2.59 -7.59
C ARG A 2 8.96 -1.41 -6.87
N LEU A 3 9.67 -0.28 -6.79
CA LEU A 3 9.07 0.96 -6.31
C LEU A 3 8.10 1.49 -7.38
N TYR A 4 6.82 1.56 -7.07
CA TYR A 4 5.82 2.16 -7.95
C TYR A 4 5.83 3.67 -7.78
N SER A 5 5.77 4.43 -8.89
CA SER A 5 5.48 5.86 -8.81
C SER A 5 4.03 6.08 -8.32
N PHE A 6 3.71 7.30 -7.87
CA PHE A 6 2.33 7.60 -7.46
C PHE A 6 1.32 7.39 -8.60
N ASN A 7 1.72 7.65 -9.86
CA ASN A 7 0.87 7.43 -11.02
C ASN A 7 0.64 5.94 -11.28
N ASP A 8 1.69 5.11 -11.16
CA ASP A 8 1.56 3.66 -11.30
C ASP A 8 0.70 3.09 -10.17
N PHE A 9 0.95 3.50 -8.93
CA PHE A 9 0.16 3.11 -7.77
C PHE A 9 -1.32 3.45 -7.95
N LYS A 10 -1.60 4.67 -8.41
CA LYS A 10 -2.96 5.13 -8.73
C LYS A 10 -3.59 4.32 -9.84
N TYR A 11 -2.84 4.02 -10.90
CA TYR A 11 -3.32 3.21 -12.00
C TYR A 11 -3.68 1.79 -11.54
N ILE A 12 -2.82 1.15 -10.74
CA ILE A 12 -3.08 -0.18 -10.15
C ILE A 12 -4.34 -0.14 -9.27
N CYS A 13 -4.47 0.86 -8.40
CA CYS A 13 -5.67 1.05 -7.57
C CYS A 13 -6.95 1.28 -8.39
N TYR A 14 -6.83 1.90 -9.57
CA TYR A 14 -7.95 2.12 -10.48
C TYR A 14 -8.37 0.85 -11.21
N VAL A 15 -7.40 0.09 -11.74
CA VAL A 15 -7.64 -1.12 -12.53
C VAL A 15 -8.11 -2.28 -11.66
N GLU A 16 -7.44 -2.52 -10.54
CA GLU A 16 -7.76 -3.68 -9.66
C GLU A 16 -8.80 -3.35 -8.58
N GLY A 17 -9.07 -2.07 -8.37
CA GLY A 17 -9.83 -1.58 -7.23
C GLY A 17 -8.94 -1.36 -6.01
N LYS A 18 -9.21 -0.26 -5.29
CA LYS A 18 -8.39 0.25 -4.19
C LYS A 18 -8.03 -0.80 -3.13
N LYS A 19 -8.98 -1.66 -2.73
CA LYS A 19 -8.75 -2.71 -1.73
C LYS A 19 -7.80 -3.80 -2.23
N SER A 20 -8.10 -4.39 -3.39
CA SER A 20 -7.31 -5.49 -3.96
C SER A 20 -5.88 -5.05 -4.26
N ALA A 21 -5.72 -3.84 -4.81
CA ALA A 21 -4.42 -3.25 -5.06
C ALA A 21 -3.60 -3.08 -3.77
N VAL A 22 -4.22 -2.54 -2.72
CA VAL A 22 -3.55 -2.38 -1.42
C VAL A 22 -3.21 -3.74 -0.81
N GLU A 23 -4.12 -4.71 -0.83
CA GLU A 23 -3.86 -6.05 -0.31
C GLU A 23 -2.63 -6.68 -0.98
N LYS A 24 -2.54 -6.61 -2.32
CA LYS A 24 -1.38 -7.15 -3.05
C LYS A 24 -0.09 -6.40 -2.73
N ILE A 25 -0.07 -5.08 -2.88
CA ILE A 25 1.14 -4.26 -2.69
C ILE A 25 1.66 -4.43 -1.26
N PHE A 26 0.77 -4.35 -0.26
CA PHE A 26 1.19 -4.44 1.13
C PHE A 26 1.35 -5.87 1.64
N SER A 27 0.95 -6.92 0.90
CA SER A 27 1.23 -8.31 1.29
C SER A 27 2.71 -8.67 1.30
N GLU A 28 3.52 -7.96 0.52
CA GLU A 28 4.97 -8.10 0.51
C GLU A 28 5.67 -7.25 1.59
N ILE A 29 4.92 -6.36 2.26
CA ILE A 29 5.44 -5.35 3.21
C ILE A 29 4.99 -5.64 4.64
N PHE A 30 3.71 -5.94 4.83
CA PHE A 30 3.10 -6.16 6.13
C PHE A 30 2.85 -7.64 6.41
N GLU A 31 3.03 -8.02 7.68
CA GLU A 31 2.47 -9.27 8.17
C GLU A 31 0.94 -9.29 8.01
N ALA A 32 0.38 -10.48 7.78
CA ALA A 32 -1.05 -10.69 7.48
C ALA A 32 -2.01 -10.01 8.48
N LYS A 33 -1.65 -9.94 9.77
CA LYS A 33 -2.45 -9.28 10.81
C LYS A 33 -2.53 -7.76 10.61
N ASN A 34 -1.38 -7.13 10.31
CA ASN A 34 -1.28 -5.69 10.08
C ASN A 34 -1.92 -5.30 8.74
N LEU A 35 -1.71 -6.13 7.70
CA LEU A 35 -2.35 -5.97 6.40
C LEU A 35 -3.88 -5.95 6.53
N LYS A 36 -4.46 -6.91 7.25
CA LYS A 36 -5.91 -7.00 7.45
C LYS A 36 -6.47 -5.78 8.19
N ALA A 37 -5.74 -5.24 9.17
CA ALA A 37 -6.14 -4.03 9.87
C ALA A 37 -6.08 -2.79 8.96
N PHE A 38 -5.04 -2.69 8.14
CA PHE A 38 -4.86 -1.60 7.19
C PHE A 38 -5.94 -1.61 6.10
N CYS A 39 -6.21 -2.77 5.49
CA CYS A 39 -7.24 -2.91 4.45
C CYS A 39 -8.64 -2.54 4.95
N LYS A 40 -8.97 -2.84 6.21
CA LYS A 40 -10.22 -2.38 6.84
C LYS A 40 -10.32 -0.85 6.91
N LYS A 41 -9.22 -0.15 7.17
CA LYS A 41 -9.20 1.33 7.17
C LYS A 41 -9.42 1.88 5.75
N VAL A 42 -8.81 1.23 4.75
CA VAL A 42 -9.02 1.57 3.33
C VAL A 42 -10.49 1.42 2.92
N GLU A 43 -11.14 0.32 3.31
CA GLU A 43 -12.54 0.04 3.00
C GLU A 43 -13.51 1.05 3.61
N LYS A 44 -13.25 1.48 4.86
CA LYS A 44 -14.06 2.50 5.53
C LYS A 44 -13.95 3.89 4.92
N LYS A 45 -13.11 4.07 3.89
CA LYS A 45 -12.74 5.36 3.30
C LYS A 45 -12.12 6.34 4.32
N ASP A 46 -11.62 5.82 5.45
CA ASP A 46 -10.95 6.63 6.48
C ASP A 46 -9.63 7.21 5.99
N ILE A 47 -9.04 6.63 4.94
CA ILE A 47 -7.75 7.01 4.38
C ILE A 47 -7.82 7.23 2.87
N ASP A 48 -7.24 8.34 2.41
CA ASP A 48 -7.17 8.70 1.01
C ASP A 48 -6.01 7.99 0.29
N LEU A 49 -5.98 8.10 -1.05
CA LEU A 49 -4.98 7.39 -1.86
C LEU A 49 -3.55 7.92 -1.59
N LYS A 50 -3.40 9.21 -1.28
CA LYS A 50 -2.11 9.82 -0.97
C LYS A 50 -1.54 9.28 0.34
N THR A 51 -2.36 9.19 1.39
CA THR A 51 -1.94 8.63 2.69
C THR A 51 -1.49 7.18 2.52
N ILE A 52 -2.24 6.39 1.74
CA ILE A 52 -1.87 5.00 1.47
C ILE A 52 -0.53 4.93 0.72
N TYR A 53 -0.31 5.79 -0.27
CA TYR A 53 0.95 5.82 -1.01
C TYR A 53 2.13 6.26 -0.12
N GLN A 54 1.92 7.21 0.79
CA GLN A 54 2.94 7.60 1.74
C GLN A 54 3.31 6.42 2.66
N GLU A 55 2.33 5.70 3.18
CA GLU A 55 2.56 4.50 4.00
C GLU A 55 3.36 3.45 3.21
N TYR A 56 3.08 3.29 1.92
CA TYR A 56 3.85 2.42 1.03
C TYR A 56 5.32 2.86 0.94
N LEU A 57 5.58 4.16 0.77
CA LEU A 57 6.95 4.71 0.73
C LEU A 57 7.68 4.52 2.05
N ASP A 58 7.04 4.85 3.17
CA ASP A 58 7.64 4.80 4.50
C ASP A 58 8.08 3.37 4.86
N ASN A 59 7.27 2.38 4.50
CA ASN A 59 7.60 0.98 4.74
C ASN A 59 8.53 0.37 3.68
N TYR A 60 8.54 0.93 2.46
CA TYR A 60 9.50 0.56 1.42
C TYR A 60 10.92 1.04 1.74
N ASP A 61 11.08 2.28 2.20
CA ASP A 61 12.40 2.83 2.59
C ASP A 61 12.93 2.20 3.88
N SER A 62 12.05 1.88 4.84
CA SER A 62 12.44 1.19 6.08
C SER A 62 13.02 -0.22 5.82
N GLY A 63 12.63 -0.87 4.72
CA GLY A 63 13.19 -2.16 4.29
C GLY A 63 14.51 -2.06 3.50
N ASN A 64 14.90 -0.86 3.04
CA ASN A 64 16.08 -0.65 2.18
C ASN A 64 17.26 0.02 2.88
N ASN A 65 17.09 0.54 4.11
CA ASN A 65 18.18 1.07 4.95
C ASN A 65 18.76 0.04 5.93
N GLN A 66 18.98 -1.20 5.47
CA GLN A 66 19.91 -2.16 6.07
C GLN A 66 21.11 -2.40 5.14
N GLY A 67 21.66 -1.32 4.58
CA GLY A 67 22.92 -1.31 3.83
C GLY A 67 24.02 -0.60 4.59
#